data_AF-A0AAQ4S1D2-F1
#
_entry.id   AF-A0AAQ4S1D2-F1
#
_cell.length_a   1.000
_cell.length_b   1.000
_cell.length_c   1.000
_cell.angle_alpha   90.00
_cell.angle_beta   90.00
_cell.angle_gamma   90.00
#
_symmetry.space_group_name_H-M   'P 1'
#
loop_
_entity.id
_entity.type
_entity.pdbx_description
1 polymer ?
#
loop_
_entity_poly.entity_id
_entity_poly.type
_entity_poly.pdbx_seq_one_letter_code
_entity_poly.pdbx_strand_id
1 'polypeptide(L)'
;MVFEEKMILNGEPEDEEEDEEEEDMVDPMETMRQKCEETEHCVHTRERLEHCESRVGSRSSTAEDCTEELFDFLHARDHCVRQTVPCSQIKSSPMVAQLADDILQIL
;
A
#
# COMPACT_ATOMS: atom_id res chain seq x y z
N MET A 1 27.20 -28.56 -13.12
CA MET A 1 26.14 -29.16 -13.96
C MET A 1 25.77 -30.49 -13.33
N VAL A 2 24.61 -30.58 -12.69
CA VAL A 2 23.95 -31.84 -12.35
C VAL A 2 22.47 -31.56 -12.60
N PHE A 3 22.06 -31.82 -13.83
CA PHE A 3 20.67 -31.77 -14.27
C PHE A 3 20.15 -33.20 -14.31
N GLU A 4 18.87 -33.34 -13.94
CA GLU A 4 17.93 -34.42 -14.25
C GLU A 4 18.08 -35.77 -13.56
N GLU A 5 17.17 -36.06 -12.62
CA GLU A 5 16.31 -37.23 -12.80
C GLU A 5 14.97 -37.06 -12.06
N LYS A 6 13.90 -37.54 -12.72
CA LYS A 6 12.54 -37.79 -12.22
C LYS A 6 11.50 -36.68 -12.44
N MET A 7 11.17 -36.50 -13.70
CA MET A 7 9.78 -36.33 -14.14
C MET A 7 8.92 -37.48 -13.58
N ILE A 8 7.83 -37.15 -12.88
CA ILE A 8 6.68 -38.05 -12.75
C ILE A 8 5.49 -37.30 -13.35
N LEU A 9 5.22 -37.68 -14.60
CA LEU A 9 3.98 -37.43 -15.32
C LEU A 9 2.98 -38.52 -14.90
N ASN A 10 1.79 -38.13 -14.44
CA ASN A 10 0.50 -38.66 -14.90
C ASN A 10 -0.65 -38.21 -14.00
N GLY A 11 -1.61 -37.49 -14.60
CA GLY A 11 -2.98 -37.39 -14.11
C GLY A 11 -3.64 -36.05 -14.38
N GLU A 12 -4.11 -35.82 -15.62
CA GLU A 12 -5.26 -34.93 -15.84
C GLU A 12 -6.50 -35.59 -15.18
N PRO A 13 -7.36 -34.77 -14.56
CA PRO A 13 -8.53 -34.32 -15.32
C PRO A 13 -8.61 -32.80 -15.39
N GLU A 14 -9.22 -32.35 -16.49
CA GLU A 14 -9.78 -31.03 -16.71
C GLU A 14 -10.65 -30.65 -15.50
N ASP A 15 -10.24 -29.65 -14.73
CA ASP A 15 -11.10 -28.96 -13.77
C ASP A 15 -10.94 -27.45 -14.03
N GLU A 16 -11.93 -26.96 -14.77
CA GLU A 16 -12.67 -25.71 -14.57
C GLU A 16 -11.87 -24.40 -14.47
N GLU A 17 -12.11 -23.56 -15.48
CA GLU A 17 -11.78 -22.15 -15.51
C GLU A 17 -12.27 -21.41 -14.24
N GLU A 18 -11.34 -21.09 -13.34
CA GLU A 18 -11.51 -20.07 -12.30
C GLU A 18 -10.35 -19.08 -12.41
N ASP A 19 -10.31 -18.34 -13.51
CA ASP A 19 -9.32 -17.27 -13.74
C ASP A 19 -10.04 -15.94 -14.04
N GLU A 20 -11.15 -15.69 -13.32
CA GLU A 20 -11.88 -14.43 -13.42
C GLU A 20 -12.25 -13.89 -12.03
N GLU A 21 -11.85 -12.64 -11.81
CA GLU A 21 -12.20 -11.74 -10.70
C GLU A 21 -11.21 -11.65 -9.52
N GLU A 22 -9.94 -11.32 -9.79
CA GLU A 22 -9.21 -10.43 -8.86
C GLU A 22 -9.89 -9.04 -8.89
N GLU A 23 -11.03 -8.89 -8.20
CA GLU A 23 -11.56 -7.57 -7.89
C GLU A 23 -10.51 -6.81 -7.07
N ASP A 24 -10.03 -5.66 -7.60
CA ASP A 24 -9.11 -4.75 -6.92
C ASP A 24 -9.64 -4.44 -5.50
N MET A 25 -9.14 -5.18 -4.50
CA MET A 25 -9.48 -4.96 -3.10
C MET A 25 -8.80 -3.66 -2.64
N VAL A 26 -9.45 -2.52 -2.93
CA VAL A 26 -8.95 -1.19 -2.59
C VAL A 26 -9.03 -1.00 -1.07
N ASP A 27 -7.89 -0.77 -0.42
CA ASP A 27 -7.84 -0.39 0.99
C ASP A 27 -8.60 0.93 1.18
N PRO A 28 -9.70 0.94 1.96
CA PRO A 28 -10.42 2.17 2.27
C PRO A 28 -9.53 3.25 2.90
N MET A 29 -8.42 2.87 3.55
CA MET A 29 -7.44 3.82 4.08
C MET A 29 -6.66 4.55 2.98
N GLU A 30 -6.40 3.90 1.86
CA GLU A 30 -5.67 4.50 0.74
C GLU A 30 -6.50 5.60 0.08
N THR A 31 -7.81 5.34 -0.13
CA THR A 31 -8.74 6.36 -0.62
C THR A 31 -8.80 7.59 0.30
N MET A 32 -8.70 7.37 1.62
CA MET A 32 -8.75 8.48 2.58
C MET A 32 -7.44 9.25 2.66
N ARG A 33 -6.30 8.58 2.49
CA ARG A 33 -5.00 9.23 2.35
C ARG A 33 -4.97 10.15 1.13
N GLN A 34 -5.42 9.66 -0.03
CA GLN A 34 -5.52 10.45 -1.26
C GLN A 34 -6.41 11.69 -1.08
N LYS A 35 -7.58 11.56 -0.45
CA LYS A 35 -8.45 12.71 -0.13
C LYS A 35 -7.79 13.71 0.82
N CYS A 36 -7.02 13.22 1.79
CA CYS A 36 -6.30 14.09 2.72
C CYS A 36 -5.13 14.82 2.07
N GLU A 37 -4.51 14.25 1.03
CA GLU A 37 -3.43 14.90 0.27
C GLU A 37 -3.89 16.15 -0.49
N GLU A 38 -5.17 16.22 -0.87
CA GLU A 38 -5.78 17.39 -1.53
C GLU A 38 -6.04 18.57 -0.59
N THR A 39 -5.91 18.38 0.73
CA THR A 39 -6.13 19.47 1.70
C THR A 39 -5.01 20.50 1.63
N GLU A 40 -5.35 21.79 1.79
CA GLU A 40 -4.41 22.91 1.64
C GLU A 40 -3.11 22.71 2.45
N HIS A 41 -3.22 22.28 3.71
CA HIS A 41 -2.07 22.05 4.56
C HIS A 41 -1.19 20.88 4.09
N CYS A 42 -1.79 19.79 3.60
CA CYS A 42 -1.04 18.65 3.06
C CYS A 42 -0.37 19.00 1.73
N VAL A 43 -1.06 19.73 0.85
CA VAL A 43 -0.50 20.23 -0.42
C VAL A 43 0.74 21.09 -0.17
N HIS A 44 0.66 22.06 0.75
CA HIS A 44 1.80 22.92 1.05
C HIS A 44 3.01 22.14 1.62
N THR A 45 2.78 21.19 2.53
CA THR A 45 3.87 20.35 3.06
C THR A 45 4.43 19.40 2.01
N ARG A 46 3.61 18.91 1.07
CA ARG A 46 4.02 18.09 -0.06
C ARG A 46 4.91 18.86 -1.03
N GLU A 47 4.53 20.09 -1.37
CA GLU A 47 5.35 20.97 -2.23
C GLU A 47 6.72 21.26 -1.62
N ARG A 48 6.79 21.44 -0.29
CA ARG A 48 8.07 21.59 0.43
C ARG A 48 8.93 20.33 0.34
N LEU A 49 8.33 19.15 0.50
CA LEU A 49 9.02 17.87 0.34
C LEU A 49 9.55 17.71 -1.09
N GLU A 50 8.72 17.92 -2.11
CA GLU A 50 9.11 17.84 -3.53
C GLU A 50 10.24 18.83 -3.88
N HIS A 51 10.22 20.02 -3.27
CA HIS A 51 11.30 21.00 -3.42
C HIS A 51 12.61 20.51 -2.79
N CYS A 52 12.56 19.91 -1.60
CA CYS A 52 13.73 19.28 -0.98
C CYS A 52 14.25 18.13 -1.83
N GLU A 53 13.38 17.23 -2.29
CA GLU A 53 13.74 16.08 -3.13
C GLU A 53 14.40 16.52 -4.43
N SER A 54 13.87 17.57 -5.07
CA SER A 54 14.49 18.16 -6.27
C SER A 54 15.89 18.71 -5.98
N ARG A 55 16.07 19.36 -4.82
CA ARG A 55 17.36 19.92 -4.39
C ARG A 55 18.37 18.81 -4.08
N VAL A 56 17.98 17.80 -3.31
CA VAL A 56 18.83 16.66 -2.94
C VAL A 56 19.13 15.79 -4.16
N GLY A 57 18.14 15.49 -4.99
CA GLY A 57 18.28 14.67 -6.20
C GLY A 57 19.15 15.31 -7.29
N SER A 58 19.24 16.64 -7.33
CA SER A 58 20.15 17.36 -8.26
C SER A 58 21.62 17.34 -7.83
N ARG A 59 21.92 16.94 -6.59
CA ARG A 59 23.28 16.93 -6.03
C ARG A 59 23.89 15.53 -6.14
N SER A 60 25.08 15.44 -6.72
CA SER A 60 25.81 14.17 -6.85
C SER A 60 26.36 13.64 -5.53
N SER A 61 26.54 14.51 -4.53
CA SER A 61 26.91 14.15 -3.17
C SER A 61 26.45 15.25 -2.22
N THR A 62 25.59 14.90 -1.27
CA THR A 62 25.10 15.79 -0.22
C THR A 62 24.89 15.01 1.07
N ALA A 63 25.01 15.68 2.22
CA ALA A 63 24.67 15.15 3.54
C ALA A 63 23.28 15.62 4.02
N GLU A 64 22.61 16.41 3.17
CA GLU A 64 21.23 16.85 3.36
C GLU A 64 20.26 15.70 3.09
N ASP A 65 19.21 15.59 3.91
CA ASP A 65 18.13 14.60 3.80
C ASP A 65 16.79 15.30 4.02
N CYS A 66 15.72 14.79 3.39
CA CYS A 66 14.39 15.41 3.36
C CYS A 66 13.45 14.84 4.44
N THR A 67 14.00 14.25 5.50
CA THR A 67 13.22 13.61 6.57
C THR A 67 12.41 14.61 7.39
N GLU A 68 12.86 15.86 7.53
CA GLU A 68 12.10 16.91 8.20
C GLU A 68 10.81 17.23 7.43
N GLU A 69 10.91 17.50 6.13
CA GLU A 69 9.76 17.78 5.26
C GLU A 69 8.83 16.57 5.14
N LEU A 70 9.39 15.35 5.16
CA LEU A 70 8.60 14.13 5.17
C LEU A 70 7.77 14.01 6.45
N PHE A 71 8.35 14.28 7.62
CA PHE A 71 7.61 14.24 8.88
C PHE A 71 6.55 15.35 8.97
N ASP A 72 6.82 16.53 8.43
CA ASP A 72 5.83 17.61 8.32
C ASP A 72 4.62 17.16 7.48
N PHE A 73 4.86 16.56 6.32
CA PHE A 73 3.81 16.03 5.44
C PHE A 73 3.01 14.90 6.11
N LEU A 74 3.70 13.93 6.73
CA LEU A 74 3.05 12.83 7.45
C LEU A 74 2.21 13.35 8.61
N HIS A 75 2.70 14.34 9.36
CA HIS A 75 1.95 14.94 10.46
C HIS A 75 0.65 15.60 9.96
N ALA A 76 0.73 16.35 8.86
CA ALA A 76 -0.44 16.97 8.25
C ALA A 76 -1.47 15.93 7.77
N ARG A 77 -1.01 14.90 7.06
CA ARG A 77 -1.86 13.83 6.53
C ARG A 77 -2.51 13.03 7.65
N ASP A 78 -1.76 12.63 8.66
CA ASP A 78 -2.27 11.84 9.78
C ASP A 78 -3.25 12.66 10.64
N HIS A 79 -3.02 13.97 10.77
CA HIS A 79 -3.97 14.87 11.42
C HIS A 79 -5.30 14.91 10.67
N CYS A 80 -5.29 14.91 9.34
CA CYS A 80 -6.49 14.80 8.50
C CYS A 80 -7.15 13.42 8.63
N VAL A 81 -6.40 12.33 8.43
CA VAL A 81 -6.94 10.96 8.45
C VAL A 81 -7.59 10.66 9.81
N ARG A 82 -7.00 11.12 10.92
CA ARG A 82 -7.58 10.96 12.26
C ARG A 82 -8.93 11.66 12.43
N GLN A 83 -9.16 12.77 11.73
CA GLN A 83 -10.45 13.47 11.76
C GLN A 83 -11.48 12.78 10.89
N THR A 84 -11.06 12.23 9.75
CA THR A 84 -11.96 11.68 8.74
C THR A 84 -12.28 10.20 8.98
N VAL A 85 -11.39 9.45 9.63
CA VAL A 85 -11.53 8.01 9.90
C VAL A 85 -11.69 7.76 11.41
N PRO A 86 -12.87 7.31 11.87
CA PRO A 86 -13.02 6.83 13.23
C PRO A 86 -12.15 5.57 13.44
N CYS A 87 -11.40 5.51 14.53
CA CYS A 87 -10.57 4.35 14.87
C CYS A 87 -11.38 3.02 14.92
N SER A 88 -12.69 3.07 15.14
CA SER A 88 -13.58 1.90 15.09
C SER A 88 -13.75 1.30 13.70
N GLN A 89 -13.58 2.07 12.62
CA GLN A 89 -13.73 1.59 11.24
C GLN A 89 -12.54 0.75 10.76
N ILE A 90 -11.40 0.82 11.44
CA ILE A 90 -10.18 0.05 11.10
C ILE A 90 -10.38 -1.45 11.39
N LYS A 91 -11.29 -1.80 12.32
CA LYS A 91 -11.57 -3.21 12.69
C LYS A 91 -12.59 -3.90 11.77
N SER A 92 -13.21 -3.16 10.87
CA SER A 92 -14.30 -3.63 10.01
C SER A 92 -13.92 -3.69 8.53
N SER A 93 -12.64 -3.56 8.18
CA SER A 93 -12.20 -3.74 6.80
C SER A 93 -12.45 -5.19 6.37
N PRO A 94 -13.19 -5.41 5.26
CA PRO A 94 -13.54 -6.74 4.77
C PRO A 94 -12.30 -7.60 4.46
N MET A 95 -11.15 -6.97 4.23
CA MET A 95 -9.86 -7.63 4.03
C MET A 95 -9.40 -8.48 5.22
N VAL A 96 -9.68 -8.07 6.47
CA VAL A 96 -9.30 -8.87 7.65
C VAL A 96 -10.27 -10.04 7.87
N ALA A 97 -11.54 -9.86 7.49
CA ALA A 97 -12.52 -10.94 7.51
C ALA A 97 -12.21 -11.98 6.42
N GLN A 98 -11.92 -11.52 5.20
CA GLN A 98 -11.52 -12.35 4.08
C GLN A 98 -10.27 -13.18 4.41
N LEU A 99 -9.23 -12.56 4.97
CA LEU A 99 -8.02 -13.29 5.39
C LEU A 99 -8.32 -14.36 6.46
N ALA A 100 -9.28 -14.13 7.34
CA ALA A 100 -9.67 -15.12 8.35
C ALA A 100 -10.47 -16.28 7.72
N ASP A 101 -11.33 -15.99 6.75
CA ASP A 101 -12.09 -16.99 5.98
C ASP A 101 -11.15 -17.83 5.09
N ASP A 102 -10.19 -17.20 4.40
CA ASP A 102 -9.17 -17.87 3.58
C ASP A 102 -8.29 -18.80 4.41
N ILE A 103 -7.87 -18.38 5.63
CA ILE A 103 -7.11 -19.23 6.55
C ILE A 103 -7.95 -20.43 7.03
N LEU A 104 -9.26 -20.25 7.24
CA LEU A 104 -10.14 -21.33 7.67
C LEU A 104 -10.44 -22.32 6.54
N GLN A 105 -10.33 -21.89 5.28
CA GLN A 105 -10.49 -22.73 4.10
C GLN A 105 -9.24 -23.58 3.79
N ILE A 106 -8.09 -23.23 4.38
CA ILE A 106 -6.81 -23.96 4.29
C ILE A 106 -6.63 -25.00 5.42
N LEU A 107 -7.43 -24.95 6.50
CA LEU A 107 -7.38 -25.86 7.66
C LEU A 107 -8.49 -26.92 7.65
#